data_AF-A0A7H4PGE7-F1
#
_entry.id   AF-A0A7H4PGE7-F1
#
_cell.length_a   1.000
_cell.length_b   1.000
_cell.length_c   1.000
_cell.angle_alpha   90.00
_cell.angle_beta   90.00
_cell.angle_gamma   90.00
#
_symmetry.space_group_name_H-M   'P 1'
#
loop_
_entity.id
_entity.type
_entity.pdbx_description
1 polymer ?
#
loop_
_entity_poly.entity_id
_entity_poly.type
_entity_poly.pdbx_seq_one_letter_code
_entity_poly.pdbx_strand_id
1 'polypeptide(L)'
;MLDENIGHTWRTDLSQLKELEQHIDFPKVNQAVRQAKLENKQRLANYIGQQLNVVVNPKALFDVQIKRIHEYKRQLMNVLHVITRYNRIKADPDAEWVPRVNIFAGKAASAYYMAKHIIHLINDVAAVVNNDPDVGDKLKVVFIPNYSVSLAQLIIPAADLSEQISLAGTEASGTSNMKFALNGALTIGTLDGANVEMQEHVGADNFFIFGNTAEEVEALRANGYKPRDYYEQDEELHQALTQIGTGLFSPSEPGRYRDLLDSLINFGDHYQVLADYRSYVDCQDKVDELYRHPEEWANKAMLNIANMGYFSSDRTIKEYADHIWHIDPVRL
;
A
#
# COMPACT_ATOMS: atom_id res chain seq x y z
N MET A 1 11.89 -1.46 23.07
CA MET A 1 10.71 -2.31 22.88
C MET A 1 11.09 -3.78 22.68
N LEU A 2 11.50 -4.25 21.48
CA LEU A 2 11.75 -5.69 21.26
C LEU A 2 12.79 -6.26 22.23
N ASP A 3 13.98 -5.65 22.31
CA ASP A 3 15.06 -6.12 23.19
C ASP A 3 14.68 -6.16 24.67
N GLU A 4 13.82 -5.24 25.10
CA GLU A 4 13.37 -5.12 26.48
C GLU A 4 12.34 -6.20 26.85
N ASN A 5 11.66 -6.80 25.86
CA ASN A 5 10.61 -7.80 26.09
C ASN A 5 11.05 -9.22 25.75
N ILE A 6 11.84 -9.42 24.69
CA ILE A 6 12.23 -10.76 24.17
C ILE A 6 13.76 -10.93 24.03
N GLY A 7 14.56 -10.03 24.62
CA GLY A 7 16.02 -10.11 24.57
C GLY A 7 16.61 -9.77 23.19
N HIS A 8 17.88 -10.12 22.94
CA HIS A 8 18.57 -9.70 21.71
C HIS A 8 18.61 -10.77 20.60
N THR A 9 18.27 -12.01 20.92
CA THR A 9 18.45 -13.19 20.06
C THR A 9 17.48 -13.26 18.89
N TRP A 10 16.35 -12.56 18.95
CA TRP A 10 15.36 -12.51 17.87
C TRP A 10 15.92 -12.06 16.52
N ARG A 11 17.04 -11.32 16.51
CA ARG A 11 17.71 -10.86 15.27
C ARG A 11 18.27 -12.00 14.42
N THR A 12 18.56 -13.15 15.03
CA THR A 12 19.06 -14.36 14.37
C THR A 12 18.10 -15.55 14.50
N ASP A 13 16.95 -15.33 15.14
CA ASP A 13 15.88 -16.30 15.29
C ASP A 13 14.54 -15.55 15.40
N LEU A 14 14.00 -15.20 14.23
CA LEU A 14 12.80 -14.38 14.13
C LEU A 14 11.55 -15.09 14.67
N SER A 15 11.60 -16.39 14.94
CA SER A 15 10.48 -17.13 15.55
C SER A 15 10.13 -16.63 16.96
N GLN A 16 11.10 -16.03 17.66
CA GLN A 16 10.94 -15.44 18.99
C GLN A 16 9.98 -14.24 19.01
N LEU A 17 9.69 -13.62 17.85
CA LEU A 17 8.68 -12.55 17.79
C LEU A 17 7.30 -13.02 18.27
N LYS A 18 7.00 -14.31 18.16
CA LYS A 18 5.73 -14.90 18.64
C LYS A 18 5.52 -14.69 20.15
N GLU A 19 6.59 -14.58 20.93
CA GLU A 19 6.52 -14.33 22.37
C GLU A 19 5.87 -12.97 22.70
N LEU A 20 5.89 -12.02 21.76
CA LEU A 20 5.25 -10.71 21.92
C LEU A 20 3.73 -10.77 22.03
N GLU A 21 3.08 -11.85 21.60
CA GLU A 21 1.63 -12.03 21.77
C GLU A 21 1.23 -12.05 23.24
N GLN A 22 2.10 -12.53 24.13
CA GLN A 22 1.88 -12.50 25.57
C GLN A 22 1.84 -11.07 26.14
N HIS A 23 2.33 -10.12 25.36
CA HIS A 23 2.50 -8.73 25.78
C HIS A 23 1.56 -7.74 25.10
N ILE A 24 0.71 -8.20 24.18
CA ILE A 24 -0.10 -7.32 23.33
C ILE A 24 -1.11 -6.49 24.13
N ASP A 25 -1.67 -7.06 25.20
CA ASP A 25 -2.64 -6.39 26.05
C ASP A 25 -2.00 -5.46 27.09
N PHE A 26 -0.66 -5.39 27.17
CA PHE A 26 0.00 -4.47 28.09
C PHE A 26 0.05 -3.05 27.51
N PRO A 27 -0.57 -2.05 28.16
CA PRO A 27 -0.64 -0.68 27.62
C PRO A 27 0.73 -0.06 27.33
N LYS A 28 1.76 -0.40 28.11
CA LYS A 28 3.13 0.10 27.93
C LYS A 28 3.76 -0.37 26.61
N VAL A 29 3.48 -1.60 26.18
CA VAL A 29 4.05 -2.15 24.93
C VAL A 29 3.36 -1.53 23.73
N ASN A 30 2.02 -1.44 23.75
CA ASN A 30 1.25 -0.75 22.73
C ASN A 30 1.69 0.73 22.57
N GLN A 31 1.85 1.45 23.70
CA GLN A 31 2.35 2.82 23.68
C GLN A 31 3.76 2.92 23.06
N ALA A 32 4.67 1.99 23.39
CA ALA A 32 6.02 1.98 22.83
C ALA A 32 6.02 1.74 21.31
N VAL A 33 5.17 0.84 20.80
CA VAL A 33 5.00 0.60 19.35
C VAL A 33 4.49 1.85 18.64
N ARG A 34 3.45 2.48 19.18
CA ARG A 34 2.87 3.71 18.61
C ARG A 34 3.87 4.86 18.60
N GLN A 35 4.63 5.01 19.68
CA GLN A 35 5.67 6.04 19.78
C GLN A 35 6.79 5.80 18.75
N ALA A 36 7.27 4.56 18.62
CA ALA A 36 8.25 4.21 17.60
C ALA A 36 7.74 4.48 16.17
N LYS A 37 6.47 4.13 15.88
CA LYS A 37 5.83 4.44 14.59
C LYS A 37 5.79 5.95 14.32
N LEU A 38 5.37 6.74 15.30
CA LEU A 38 5.31 8.21 15.19
C LEU A 38 6.69 8.81 14.91
N GLU A 39 7.73 8.36 15.61
CA GLU A 39 9.11 8.81 15.37
C GLU A 39 9.60 8.45 13.97
N ASN A 40 9.27 7.24 13.48
CA ASN A 40 9.58 6.83 12.11
C ASN A 40 8.89 7.75 11.08
N LYS A 41 7.60 8.07 11.32
CA LYS A 41 6.82 8.97 10.47
C LYS A 41 7.37 10.39 10.48
N GLN A 42 7.81 10.90 11.63
CA GLN A 42 8.48 12.20 11.73
C GLN A 42 9.79 12.23 10.91
N ARG A 43 10.60 11.17 10.96
CA ARG A 43 11.82 11.09 10.15
C ARG A 43 11.51 11.10 8.66
N LEU A 44 10.50 10.35 8.21
CA LEU A 44 10.09 10.37 6.80
C LEU A 44 9.48 11.73 6.41
N ALA A 45 8.64 12.33 7.25
CA ALA A 45 8.05 13.64 7.01
C ALA A 45 9.13 14.73 6.85
N ASN A 46 10.16 14.71 7.69
CA ASN A 46 11.31 15.62 7.58
C ASN A 46 12.06 15.43 6.27
N TYR A 47 12.29 14.18 5.85
CA TYR A 47 12.91 13.89 4.55
C TYR A 47 12.06 14.42 3.38
N ILE A 48 10.74 14.18 3.41
CA ILE A 48 9.80 14.67 2.37
C ILE A 48 9.84 16.21 2.32
N GLY A 49 9.78 16.88 3.47
CA GLY A 49 9.87 18.34 3.55
C GLY A 49 11.18 18.88 2.98
N GLN A 50 12.31 18.26 3.31
CA GLN A 50 13.63 18.70 2.84
C GLN A 50 13.89 18.43 1.36
N GLN A 51 13.46 17.27 0.86
CA GLN A 51 13.80 16.84 -0.50
C GLN A 51 12.76 17.22 -1.55
N LEU A 52 11.48 17.34 -1.16
CA LEU A 52 10.36 17.55 -2.07
C LEU A 52 9.63 18.87 -1.82
N ASN A 53 9.99 19.61 -0.76
CA ASN A 53 9.31 20.83 -0.34
C ASN A 53 7.78 20.64 -0.14
N VAL A 54 7.40 19.45 0.31
CA VAL A 54 6.02 19.12 0.70
C VAL A 54 5.99 18.89 2.20
N VAL A 55 5.19 19.67 2.91
CA VAL A 55 4.96 19.45 4.35
C VAL A 55 3.84 18.42 4.51
N VAL A 56 4.11 17.35 5.25
CA VAL A 56 3.14 16.29 5.54
C VAL A 56 2.97 16.12 7.04
N ASN A 57 1.74 15.88 7.48
CA ASN A 57 1.41 15.69 8.88
C ASN A 57 1.78 14.27 9.35
N PRO A 58 2.74 14.08 10.29
CA PRO A 58 3.13 12.75 10.76
C PRO A 58 2.06 12.05 11.62
N LYS A 59 0.96 12.73 11.97
CA LYS A 59 -0.21 12.12 12.63
C LYS A 59 -1.24 11.56 11.64
N ALA A 60 -1.14 11.92 10.36
CA ALA A 60 -1.99 11.37 9.30
C ALA A 60 -1.63 9.91 9.02
N LEU A 61 -2.57 9.11 8.54
CA LEU A 61 -2.32 7.74 8.07
C LEU A 61 -1.32 7.79 6.90
N PHE A 62 -0.17 7.14 7.06
CA PHE A 62 0.82 6.98 5.98
C PHE A 62 0.48 5.74 5.16
N ASP A 63 -0.09 5.98 3.99
CA ASP A 63 -0.59 4.99 3.04
C ASP A 63 0.46 4.78 1.94
N VAL A 64 1.09 3.61 1.89
CA VAL A 64 2.38 3.45 1.21
C VAL A 64 2.35 2.36 0.13
N GLN A 65 2.65 2.77 -1.10
CA GLN A 65 2.89 1.87 -2.23
C GLN A 65 4.29 2.06 -2.82
N ILE A 66 5.26 1.27 -2.33
CA ILE A 66 6.64 1.27 -2.86
C ILE A 66 6.99 -0.03 -3.58
N LYS A 67 7.07 0.02 -4.90
CA LYS A 67 7.45 -1.12 -5.76
C LYS A 67 7.78 -0.62 -7.16
N ARG A 68 8.25 -1.52 -8.04
CA ARG A 68 8.41 -1.20 -9.46
C ARG A 68 7.08 -0.66 -10.01
N ILE A 69 7.14 0.36 -10.86
CA ILE A 69 5.92 0.85 -11.52
C ILE A 69 5.62 -0.06 -12.70
N HIS A 70 4.48 -0.72 -12.63
CA HIS A 70 4.01 -1.68 -13.63
C HIS A 70 2.49 -1.75 -13.55
N GLU A 71 1.82 -1.88 -14.69
CA GLU A 71 0.35 -1.93 -14.75
C GLU A 71 -0.26 -3.01 -13.84
N TYR A 72 0.28 -4.24 -13.79
CA TYR A 72 -0.21 -5.30 -12.89
C TYR A 72 -0.08 -4.99 -11.39
N LYS A 73 0.82 -4.08 -11.01
CA LYS A 73 1.01 -3.62 -9.62
C LYS A 73 0.01 -2.53 -9.23
N ARG A 74 -0.81 -2.09 -10.20
CA ARG A 74 -2.00 -1.25 -10.04
C ARG A 74 -1.79 0.03 -9.23
N GLN A 75 -0.65 0.71 -9.39
CA GLN A 75 -0.51 2.09 -8.91
C GLN A 75 -1.59 3.01 -9.51
N LEU A 76 -2.10 2.66 -10.70
CA LEU A 76 -3.23 3.34 -11.32
C LEU A 76 -4.52 3.22 -10.48
N MET A 77 -4.80 2.05 -9.89
CA MET A 77 -5.97 1.87 -9.01
C MET A 77 -5.84 2.70 -7.72
N ASN A 78 -4.63 2.76 -7.14
CA ASN A 78 -4.38 3.58 -5.95
C ASN A 78 -4.59 5.08 -6.25
N VAL A 79 -4.05 5.60 -7.36
CA VAL A 79 -4.27 7.02 -7.71
C VAL A 79 -5.74 7.32 -8.07
N LEU A 80 -6.50 6.36 -8.61
CA LEU A 80 -7.95 6.53 -8.76
C LEU A 80 -8.64 6.69 -7.40
N HIS A 81 -8.31 5.87 -6.40
CA HIS A 81 -8.83 6.07 -5.04
C HIS A 81 -8.43 7.42 -4.43
N VAL A 82 -7.21 7.90 -4.67
CA VAL A 82 -6.78 9.26 -4.25
C VAL A 82 -7.71 10.33 -4.83
N ILE A 83 -8.06 10.23 -6.12
CA ILE A 83 -8.98 11.16 -6.79
C ILE A 83 -10.38 11.07 -6.19
N THR A 84 -10.86 9.85 -5.92
CA THR A 84 -12.15 9.61 -5.27
C THR A 84 -12.21 10.25 -3.89
N ARG A 85 -11.18 10.03 -3.07
CA ARG A 85 -11.07 10.64 -1.75
C ARG A 85 -11.01 12.17 -1.84
N TYR A 86 -10.25 12.71 -2.79
CA TYR A 86 -10.20 14.14 -3.07
C TYR A 86 -11.60 14.70 -3.39
N ASN A 87 -12.35 14.04 -4.27
CA ASN A 87 -13.72 14.45 -4.62
C ASN A 87 -14.67 14.40 -3.42
N ARG A 88 -14.59 13.34 -2.60
CA ARG A 88 -15.39 13.23 -1.36
C ARG A 88 -15.07 14.36 -0.38
N ILE A 89 -13.80 14.69 -0.17
CA ILE A 89 -13.37 15.82 0.69
C ILE A 89 -13.90 17.15 0.13
N LYS A 90 -13.90 17.34 -1.19
CA LYS A 90 -14.44 18.57 -1.80
C LYS A 90 -15.95 18.69 -1.69
N ALA A 91 -16.66 17.55 -1.71
CA ALA A 91 -18.11 17.51 -1.57
C ALA A 91 -18.56 17.78 -0.13
N ASP A 92 -17.80 17.33 0.87
CA ASP A 92 -18.04 17.62 2.28
C ASP A 92 -16.72 17.97 3.01
N PRO A 93 -16.26 19.23 2.90
CA PRO A 93 -15.01 19.66 3.52
C PRO A 93 -15.03 19.60 5.05
N ASP A 94 -16.21 19.72 5.67
CA ASP A 94 -16.36 19.84 7.12
C ASP A 94 -16.52 18.48 7.83
N ALA A 95 -16.69 17.38 7.08
CA ALA A 95 -16.68 16.04 7.63
C ALA A 95 -15.37 15.71 8.36
N GLU A 96 -15.45 14.81 9.33
CA GLU A 96 -14.32 14.36 10.14
C GLU A 96 -13.43 13.37 9.37
N TRP A 97 -12.74 13.82 8.33
CA TRP A 97 -11.83 13.00 7.53
C TRP A 97 -10.65 12.48 8.35
N VAL A 98 -10.31 11.19 8.22
CA VAL A 98 -9.00 10.68 8.66
C VAL A 98 -7.92 11.31 7.77
N PRO A 99 -6.99 12.12 8.31
CA PRO A 99 -5.96 12.72 7.48
C PRO A 99 -5.07 11.64 6.88
N ARG A 100 -4.76 11.73 5.58
CA ARG A 100 -4.00 10.69 4.87
C ARG A 100 -2.87 11.27 4.03
N VAL A 101 -1.74 10.56 4.01
CA VAL A 101 -0.59 10.85 3.13
C VAL A 101 -0.36 9.62 2.25
N ASN A 102 -0.71 9.71 0.98
CA ASN A 102 -0.47 8.66 0.00
C ASN A 102 0.96 8.80 -0.56
N ILE A 103 1.80 7.80 -0.28
CA ILE A 103 3.23 7.81 -0.59
C ILE A 103 3.52 6.73 -1.64
N PHE A 104 3.89 7.20 -2.82
CA PHE A 104 4.35 6.38 -3.93
C PHE A 104 5.87 6.43 -4.03
N ALA A 105 6.50 5.31 -4.34
CA ALA A 105 7.89 5.31 -4.77
C ALA A 105 8.16 4.12 -5.70
N GLY A 106 8.87 4.36 -6.78
CA GLY A 106 9.15 3.31 -7.74
C GLY A 106 9.90 3.81 -8.96
N LYS A 107 10.31 2.86 -9.80
CA LYS A 107 10.93 3.12 -11.10
C LYS A 107 10.14 2.37 -12.17
N ALA A 108 9.93 3.03 -13.30
CA ALA A 108 9.49 2.39 -14.53
C ALA A 108 10.71 1.99 -15.36
N ALA A 109 10.59 0.93 -16.16
CA ALA A 109 11.60 0.63 -17.18
C ALA A 109 11.63 1.75 -18.23
N SER A 110 12.80 2.02 -18.81
CA SER A 110 13.02 3.18 -19.69
C SER A 110 12.07 3.24 -20.89
N ALA A 111 11.79 2.09 -21.51
CA ALA A 111 10.92 1.93 -22.66
C ALA A 111 9.43 1.74 -22.30
N TYR A 112 9.09 1.64 -21.01
CA TYR A 112 7.71 1.35 -20.59
C TYR A 112 6.87 2.62 -20.52
N TYR A 113 6.30 2.98 -21.65
CA TYR A 113 5.50 4.21 -21.82
C TYR A 113 4.34 4.32 -20.84
N MET A 114 3.49 3.28 -20.74
CA MET A 114 2.31 3.31 -19.85
C MET A 114 2.70 3.48 -18.38
N ALA A 115 3.73 2.76 -17.92
CA ALA A 115 4.24 2.92 -16.55
C ALA A 115 4.76 4.34 -16.28
N LYS A 116 5.41 4.99 -17.25
CA LYS A 116 5.83 6.40 -17.14
C LYS A 116 4.63 7.36 -17.12
N HIS A 117 3.58 7.07 -17.89
CA HIS A 117 2.32 7.82 -17.84
C HIS A 117 1.64 7.72 -16.48
N ILE A 118 1.64 6.55 -15.85
CA ILE A 118 1.13 6.38 -14.48
C ILE A 118 1.94 7.21 -13.48
N ILE A 119 3.28 7.22 -13.58
CA ILE A 119 4.12 8.10 -12.74
C ILE A 119 3.72 9.57 -12.95
N HIS A 120 3.55 9.98 -14.20
CA HIS A 120 3.21 11.36 -14.52
C HIS A 120 1.84 11.74 -13.96
N LEU A 121 0.83 10.87 -14.12
CA LEU A 121 -0.50 11.05 -13.53
C LEU A 121 -0.46 11.22 -12.02
N ILE A 122 0.32 10.39 -11.31
CA ILE A 122 0.46 10.51 -9.85
C ILE A 122 1.02 11.88 -9.47
N ASN A 123 2.02 12.40 -10.21
CA ASN A 123 2.60 13.70 -9.93
C ASN A 123 1.65 14.86 -10.26
N ASP A 124 0.91 14.77 -11.37
CA ASP A 124 -0.08 15.77 -11.78
C ASP A 124 -1.25 15.83 -10.77
N VAL A 125 -1.75 14.66 -10.32
CA VAL A 125 -2.74 14.58 -9.24
C VAL A 125 -2.19 15.16 -7.94
N ALA A 126 -0.94 14.83 -7.58
CA ALA A 126 -0.30 15.37 -6.38
C ALA A 126 -0.17 16.90 -6.43
N ALA A 127 0.14 17.47 -7.60
CA ALA A 127 0.24 18.91 -7.77
C ALA A 127 -1.10 19.62 -7.52
N VAL A 128 -2.21 19.04 -7.98
CA VAL A 128 -3.55 19.59 -7.70
C VAL A 128 -3.93 19.42 -6.23
N VAL A 129 -3.88 18.17 -5.72
CA VAL A 129 -4.33 17.84 -4.36
C VAL A 129 -3.54 18.60 -3.29
N ASN A 130 -2.21 18.66 -3.42
CA ASN A 130 -1.37 19.25 -2.37
C ASN A 130 -1.50 20.78 -2.27
N ASN A 131 -1.99 21.44 -3.34
CA ASN A 131 -2.15 22.89 -3.42
C ASN A 131 -3.61 23.36 -3.30
N ASP A 132 -4.57 22.45 -3.12
CA ASP A 132 -5.97 22.82 -2.89
C ASP A 132 -6.19 23.24 -1.42
N PRO A 133 -6.57 24.51 -1.16
CA PRO A 133 -6.77 24.99 0.22
C PRO A 133 -7.95 24.33 0.94
N ASP A 134 -8.97 23.85 0.22
CA ASP A 134 -10.14 23.20 0.83
C ASP A 134 -9.79 21.80 1.36
N VAL A 135 -8.76 21.18 0.76
CA VAL A 135 -8.20 19.88 1.16
C VAL A 135 -7.21 20.06 2.32
N GLY A 136 -6.27 21.00 2.22
CA GLY A 136 -5.29 21.28 3.26
C GLY A 136 -4.46 20.05 3.64
N ASP A 137 -4.47 19.68 4.93
CA ASP A 137 -3.77 18.52 5.48
C ASP A 137 -4.62 17.25 5.56
N LYS A 138 -5.87 17.28 5.08
CA LYS A 138 -6.76 16.10 5.06
C LYS A 138 -6.26 15.03 4.08
N LEU A 139 -5.62 15.46 2.98
CA LEU A 139 -5.03 14.58 1.99
C LEU A 139 -3.74 15.20 1.42
N LYS A 140 -2.66 14.43 1.42
CA LYS A 140 -1.43 14.74 0.69
C LYS A 140 -1.02 13.55 -0.17
N VAL A 141 -0.40 13.83 -1.31
CA VAL A 141 0.13 12.82 -2.24
C VAL A 141 1.59 13.11 -2.47
N VAL A 142 2.45 12.11 -2.31
CA VAL A 142 3.90 12.25 -2.43
C VAL A 142 4.44 11.15 -3.33
N PHE A 143 5.17 11.54 -4.38
CA PHE A 143 5.99 10.60 -5.15
C PHE A 143 7.46 10.81 -4.77
N ILE A 144 8.06 9.83 -4.08
CA ILE A 144 9.48 9.88 -3.70
C ILE A 144 10.35 9.39 -4.88
N PRO A 145 11.19 10.25 -5.47
CA PRO A 145 11.97 9.90 -6.65
C PRO A 145 13.11 8.94 -6.30
N ASN A 146 13.61 8.24 -7.33
CA ASN A 146 14.79 7.39 -7.26
C ASN A 146 14.78 6.32 -6.15
N TYR A 147 13.63 5.65 -5.95
CA TYR A 147 13.49 4.57 -4.97
C TYR A 147 14.66 3.58 -4.97
N SER A 148 15.16 3.28 -3.78
CA SER A 148 16.36 2.48 -3.51
C SER A 148 16.24 1.78 -2.14
N VAL A 149 17.19 0.91 -1.80
CA VAL A 149 17.23 0.27 -0.48
C VAL A 149 17.34 1.29 0.65
N SER A 150 18.16 2.34 0.48
CA SER A 150 18.30 3.40 1.49
C SER A 150 16.99 4.13 1.74
N LEU A 151 16.21 4.40 0.69
CA LEU A 151 14.88 4.99 0.83
C LEU A 151 13.89 4.01 1.45
N ALA A 152 13.97 2.72 1.10
CA ALA A 152 13.14 1.69 1.71
C ALA A 152 13.33 1.62 3.23
N GLN A 153 14.57 1.74 3.72
CA GLN A 153 14.89 1.77 5.16
C GLN A 153 14.26 2.96 5.90
N LEU A 154 13.97 4.06 5.19
CA LEU A 154 13.27 5.21 5.75
C LEU A 154 11.74 5.07 5.64
N ILE A 155 11.25 4.59 4.50
CA ILE A 155 9.82 4.54 4.19
C ILE A 155 9.12 3.40 4.94
N ILE A 156 9.68 2.19 4.93
CA ILE A 156 9.04 0.99 5.48
C ILE A 156 8.68 1.14 6.96
N PRO A 157 9.59 1.61 7.85
CA PRO A 157 9.25 1.76 9.26
C PRO A 157 8.16 2.80 9.53
N ALA A 158 7.95 3.75 8.62
CA ALA A 158 7.00 4.84 8.75
C ALA A 158 5.60 4.53 8.20
N ALA A 159 5.41 3.46 7.42
CA ALA A 159 4.12 3.12 6.87
C ALA A 159 3.13 2.67 7.95
N ASP A 160 1.90 3.18 7.88
CA ASP A 160 0.77 2.65 8.63
C ASP A 160 0.06 1.58 7.80
N LEU A 161 -0.21 1.89 6.53
CA LEU A 161 -0.86 0.99 5.59
C LEU A 161 0.09 0.63 4.43
N SER A 162 0.11 -0.64 4.07
CA SER A 162 0.96 -1.22 3.04
C SER A 162 0.11 -1.71 1.85
N GLU A 163 0.30 -1.07 0.71
CA GLU A 163 -0.48 -1.30 -0.52
C GLU A 163 0.08 -2.48 -1.34
N GLN A 164 -0.58 -3.63 -1.24
CA GLN A 164 -0.22 -4.90 -1.89
C GLN A 164 -1.29 -5.35 -2.88
N ILE A 165 -1.63 -4.42 -3.78
CA ILE A 165 -2.82 -4.45 -4.63
C ILE A 165 -2.57 -4.98 -6.04
N SER A 166 -1.64 -5.92 -6.24
CA SER A 166 -1.44 -6.52 -7.56
C SER A 166 -2.72 -7.26 -8.02
N LEU A 167 -2.94 -7.45 -9.32
CA LEU A 167 -4.04 -8.31 -9.77
C LEU A 167 -3.81 -9.75 -9.27
N ALA A 168 -4.83 -10.39 -8.71
CA ALA A 168 -4.71 -11.76 -8.24
C ALA A 168 -4.21 -12.71 -9.34
N GLY A 169 -3.25 -13.58 -9.01
CA GLY A 169 -2.58 -14.48 -9.94
C GLY A 169 -1.36 -13.89 -10.68
N THR A 170 -0.91 -12.66 -10.36
CA THR A 170 0.21 -12.01 -11.07
C THR A 170 1.47 -11.81 -10.24
N GLU A 171 1.37 -11.74 -8.92
CA GLU A 171 2.50 -11.67 -8.01
C GLU A 171 2.87 -13.07 -7.51
N ALA A 172 4.04 -13.58 -7.91
CA ALA A 172 4.48 -14.90 -7.47
C ALA A 172 4.73 -15.00 -5.95
N SER A 173 5.07 -13.88 -5.30
CA SER A 173 5.33 -13.81 -3.86
C SER A 173 5.24 -12.36 -3.39
N GLY A 174 6.33 -11.61 -3.54
CA GLY A 174 6.48 -10.26 -3.00
C GLY A 174 7.18 -10.31 -1.65
N THR A 175 8.20 -9.47 -1.47
CA THR A 175 8.98 -9.41 -0.21
C THR A 175 8.88 -8.06 0.50
N SER A 176 8.33 -7.04 -0.17
CA SER A 176 8.08 -5.74 0.45
C SER A 176 6.93 -5.80 1.45
N ASN A 177 5.88 -6.56 1.15
CA ASN A 177 4.77 -6.84 2.07
C ASN A 177 5.27 -7.42 3.40
N MET A 178 6.19 -8.39 3.35
CA MET A 178 6.80 -8.99 4.55
C MET A 178 7.52 -7.93 5.40
N LYS A 179 8.28 -7.04 4.76
CA LYS A 179 9.01 -5.96 5.45
C LYS A 179 8.06 -4.97 6.12
N PHE A 180 6.95 -4.64 5.46
CA PHE A 180 5.94 -3.74 5.98
C PHE A 180 5.23 -4.32 7.21
N ALA A 181 4.73 -5.55 7.12
CA ALA A 181 4.07 -6.22 8.24
C ALA A 181 5.02 -6.40 9.43
N LEU A 182 6.28 -6.78 9.18
CA LEU A 182 7.30 -6.89 10.22
C LEU A 182 7.62 -5.54 10.90
N ASN A 183 7.35 -4.41 10.22
CA ASN A 183 7.48 -3.06 10.77
C ASN A 183 6.15 -2.47 11.29
N GLY A 184 5.11 -3.31 11.45
CA GLY A 184 3.83 -2.93 12.02
C GLY A 184 2.96 -2.07 11.11
N ALA A 185 3.12 -2.18 9.79
CA ALA A 185 2.12 -1.68 8.84
C ALA A 185 1.06 -2.75 8.60
N LEU A 186 -0.22 -2.37 8.64
CA LEU A 186 -1.31 -3.26 8.22
C LEU A 186 -1.31 -3.34 6.69
N THR A 187 -1.69 -4.50 6.15
CA THR A 187 -1.71 -4.71 4.70
C THR A 187 -3.11 -4.55 4.16
N ILE A 188 -3.24 -3.77 3.09
CA ILE A 188 -4.39 -3.81 2.17
C ILE A 188 -3.95 -4.46 0.87
N GLY A 189 -4.67 -5.49 0.42
CA GLY A 189 -4.21 -6.26 -0.73
C GLY A 189 -5.24 -7.26 -1.26
N THR A 190 -4.88 -7.84 -2.39
CA THR A 190 -5.58 -8.98 -3.01
C THR A 190 -5.07 -10.31 -2.44
N LEU A 191 -5.85 -11.38 -2.65
CA LEU A 191 -5.44 -12.75 -2.37
C LEU A 191 -4.46 -13.23 -3.45
N ASP A 192 -3.21 -12.76 -3.35
CA ASP A 192 -2.15 -13.02 -4.33
C ASP A 192 -0.78 -13.16 -3.67
N GLY A 193 0.08 -14.00 -4.25
CA GLY A 193 1.45 -14.22 -3.78
C GLY A 193 1.55 -14.46 -2.27
N ALA A 194 2.52 -13.78 -1.64
CA ALA A 194 2.77 -13.92 -0.21
C ALA A 194 1.70 -13.25 0.68
N ASN A 195 0.72 -12.54 0.12
CA ASN A 195 -0.38 -12.02 0.93
C ASN A 195 -1.23 -13.15 1.51
N VAL A 196 -1.38 -14.27 0.77
CA VAL A 196 -2.11 -15.47 1.23
C VAL A 196 -1.43 -16.06 2.46
N GLU A 197 -0.13 -16.38 2.35
CA GLU A 197 0.67 -16.89 3.48
C GLU A 197 0.68 -15.90 4.65
N MET A 198 0.84 -14.60 4.37
CA MET A 198 0.84 -13.58 5.44
C MET A 198 -0.48 -13.56 6.19
N GLN A 199 -1.62 -13.60 5.49
CA GLN A 199 -2.95 -13.62 6.11
C GLN A 199 -3.12 -14.85 7.00
N GLU A 200 -2.67 -16.03 6.57
CA GLU A 200 -2.72 -17.26 7.37
C GLU A 200 -1.95 -17.12 8.69
N HIS A 201 -0.80 -16.46 8.66
CA HIS A 201 0.04 -16.26 9.84
C HIS A 201 -0.45 -15.14 10.76
N VAL A 202 -0.83 -13.98 10.21
CA VAL A 202 -1.25 -12.82 11.02
C VAL A 202 -2.72 -12.87 11.43
N GLY A 203 -3.52 -13.72 10.78
CA GLY A 203 -4.96 -13.84 10.98
C GLY A 203 -5.76 -12.89 10.09
N ALA A 204 -6.89 -13.37 9.56
CA ALA A 204 -7.74 -12.64 8.62
C ALA A 204 -8.24 -11.29 9.17
N ASP A 205 -8.51 -11.20 10.47
CA ASP A 205 -8.97 -9.96 11.12
C ASP A 205 -7.90 -8.86 11.15
N ASN A 206 -6.64 -9.19 10.87
CA ASN A 206 -5.49 -8.28 10.92
C ASN A 206 -4.96 -7.92 9.53
N PHE A 207 -5.76 -8.19 8.49
CA PHE A 207 -5.41 -8.00 7.08
C PHE A 207 -6.62 -7.48 6.30
N PHE A 208 -6.45 -6.40 5.54
CA PHE A 208 -7.49 -5.81 4.71
C PHE A 208 -7.51 -6.46 3.32
N ILE A 209 -8.31 -7.52 3.17
CA ILE A 209 -8.44 -8.22 1.90
C ILE A 209 -9.57 -7.65 1.05
N PHE A 210 -9.35 -7.52 -0.26
CA PHE A 210 -10.37 -7.09 -1.24
C PHE A 210 -10.09 -7.69 -2.62
N GLY A 211 -11.02 -7.43 -3.55
CA GLY A 211 -10.89 -7.77 -4.95
C GLY A 211 -11.24 -9.23 -5.26
N ASN A 212 -11.24 -9.54 -6.55
CA ASN A 212 -11.47 -10.88 -7.06
C ASN A 212 -10.31 -11.84 -6.72
N THR A 213 -10.62 -13.13 -6.49
CA THR A 213 -9.60 -14.19 -6.44
C THR A 213 -8.99 -14.45 -7.82
N ALA A 214 -7.88 -15.17 -7.89
CA ALA A 214 -7.27 -15.54 -9.18
C ALA A 214 -8.25 -16.32 -10.08
N GLU A 215 -9.06 -17.20 -9.50
CA GLU A 215 -10.09 -17.95 -10.23
C GLU A 215 -11.20 -17.03 -10.74
N GLU A 216 -11.64 -16.06 -9.94
CA GLU A 216 -12.66 -15.08 -10.32
C GLU A 216 -12.16 -14.13 -11.41
N VAL A 217 -10.89 -13.71 -11.35
CA VAL A 217 -10.22 -12.91 -12.39
C VAL A 217 -10.25 -13.64 -13.73
N GLU A 218 -9.87 -14.92 -13.76
CA GLU A 218 -9.88 -15.72 -14.98
C GLU A 218 -11.31 -16.01 -15.46
N ALA A 219 -12.25 -16.29 -14.55
CA ALA A 219 -13.65 -16.47 -14.89
C ALA A 219 -14.25 -15.20 -15.51
N LEU A 220 -13.98 -14.02 -14.95
CA LEU A 220 -14.46 -12.75 -15.47
C LEU A 220 -13.89 -12.49 -16.88
N ARG A 221 -12.60 -12.77 -17.08
CA ARG A 221 -11.95 -12.68 -18.40
C ARG A 221 -12.59 -13.64 -19.40
N ALA A 222 -12.81 -14.90 -19.04
CA ALA A 222 -13.38 -15.92 -19.91
C ALA A 222 -14.84 -15.62 -20.29
N ASN A 223 -15.59 -15.00 -19.38
CA ASN A 223 -16.99 -14.61 -19.59
C ASN A 223 -17.15 -13.29 -20.38
N GLY A 224 -16.05 -12.75 -20.94
CA GLY A 224 -16.09 -11.57 -21.78
C GLY A 224 -16.20 -10.27 -20.98
N TYR A 225 -15.30 -10.09 -19.99
CA TYR A 225 -15.15 -8.88 -19.18
C TYR A 225 -15.36 -7.58 -19.99
N LYS A 226 -16.26 -6.73 -19.49
CA LYS A 226 -16.62 -5.43 -20.09
C LYS A 226 -16.29 -4.29 -19.12
N PRO A 227 -15.09 -3.69 -19.20
CA PRO A 227 -14.69 -2.63 -18.27
C PRO A 227 -15.61 -1.40 -18.33
N ARG A 228 -16.18 -1.12 -19.51
CA ARG A 228 -17.14 -0.02 -19.71
C ARG A 228 -18.36 -0.12 -18.79
N ASP A 229 -18.85 -1.32 -18.51
CA ASP A 229 -20.01 -1.51 -17.65
C ASP A 229 -19.70 -1.03 -16.22
N TYR A 230 -18.49 -1.28 -15.71
CA TYR A 230 -18.03 -0.78 -14.41
C TYR A 230 -17.91 0.74 -14.40
N TYR A 231 -17.36 1.33 -15.47
CA TYR A 231 -17.27 2.78 -15.64
C TYR A 231 -18.63 3.49 -15.68
N GLU A 232 -19.65 2.84 -16.24
CA GLU A 232 -20.99 3.44 -16.39
C GLU A 232 -21.89 3.24 -15.15
N GLN A 233 -21.62 2.22 -14.34
CA GLN A 233 -22.44 1.89 -13.16
C GLN A 233 -21.95 2.52 -11.85
N ASP A 234 -20.66 2.86 -11.76
CA ASP A 234 -20.06 3.45 -10.57
C ASP A 234 -19.82 4.96 -10.75
N GLU A 235 -20.61 5.78 -10.05
CA GLU A 235 -20.58 7.24 -10.21
C GLU A 235 -19.23 7.87 -9.80
N GLU A 236 -18.58 7.33 -8.77
CA GLU A 236 -17.29 7.85 -8.29
C GLU A 236 -16.16 7.49 -9.25
N LEU A 237 -16.18 6.26 -9.77
CA LEU A 237 -15.27 5.82 -10.81
C LEU A 237 -15.44 6.67 -12.08
N HIS A 238 -16.70 6.88 -12.47
CA HIS A 238 -17.06 7.69 -13.63
C HIS A 238 -16.51 9.11 -13.50
N GLN A 239 -16.71 9.74 -12.32
CA GLN A 239 -16.21 11.07 -12.04
C GLN A 239 -14.68 11.12 -12.09
N ALA A 240 -13.98 10.19 -11.43
CA ALA A 240 -12.51 10.17 -11.39
C ALA A 240 -11.90 10.03 -12.79
N LEU A 241 -12.39 9.08 -13.59
CA LEU A 241 -11.92 8.88 -14.96
C LEU A 241 -12.29 10.06 -15.88
N THR A 242 -13.47 10.66 -15.70
CA THR A 242 -13.87 11.87 -16.45
C THR A 242 -12.96 13.06 -16.13
N GLN A 243 -12.60 13.28 -14.86
CA GLN A 243 -11.68 14.35 -14.46
C GLN A 243 -10.28 14.18 -15.07
N ILE A 244 -9.78 12.93 -15.11
CA ILE A 244 -8.54 12.62 -15.82
C ILE A 244 -8.66 12.95 -17.31
N GLY A 245 -9.77 12.56 -17.95
CA GLY A 245 -9.95 12.66 -19.41
C GLY A 245 -10.29 14.05 -19.91
N THR A 246 -10.90 14.87 -19.05
CA THR A 246 -11.19 16.29 -19.33
C THR A 246 -10.02 17.21 -19.00
N GLY A 247 -8.95 16.67 -18.42
CA GLY A 247 -7.72 17.42 -18.16
C GLY A 247 -7.72 18.21 -16.85
N LEU A 248 -8.55 17.86 -15.86
CA LEU A 248 -8.55 18.53 -14.54
C LEU A 248 -7.14 18.55 -13.93
N PHE A 249 -6.43 17.43 -14.04
CA PHE A 249 -5.06 17.27 -13.50
C PHE A 249 -3.97 17.71 -14.49
N SER A 250 -4.31 18.01 -15.74
CA SER A 250 -3.34 18.40 -16.79
C SER A 250 -3.91 19.53 -17.67
N PRO A 251 -4.25 20.70 -17.09
CA PRO A 251 -4.98 21.75 -17.81
C PRO A 251 -4.21 22.32 -19.02
N SER A 252 -2.88 22.25 -19.01
CA SER A 252 -2.04 22.66 -20.15
C SER A 252 -2.06 21.66 -21.31
N GLU A 253 -2.44 20.40 -21.06
CA GLU A 253 -2.50 19.33 -22.04
C GLU A 253 -3.68 18.38 -21.74
N PRO A 254 -4.95 18.83 -21.91
CA PRO A 254 -6.11 18.07 -21.43
C PRO A 254 -6.26 16.66 -22.01
N GLY A 255 -5.64 16.40 -23.17
CA GLY A 255 -5.65 15.09 -23.82
C GLY A 255 -4.56 14.13 -23.37
N ARG A 256 -3.66 14.53 -22.45
CA ARG A 256 -2.46 13.78 -22.03
C ARG A 256 -2.72 12.33 -21.65
N TYR A 257 -3.85 12.07 -20.98
CA TYR A 257 -4.17 10.75 -20.41
C TYR A 257 -5.20 9.96 -21.21
N ARG A 258 -5.55 10.39 -22.42
CA ARG A 258 -6.55 9.68 -23.25
C ARG A 258 -6.18 8.22 -23.49
N ASP A 259 -4.93 7.94 -23.89
CA ASP A 259 -4.47 6.56 -24.12
C ASP A 259 -4.57 5.69 -22.85
N LEU A 260 -4.33 6.28 -21.68
CA LEU A 260 -4.46 5.59 -20.40
C LEU A 260 -5.93 5.26 -20.10
N LEU A 261 -6.85 6.19 -20.38
CA LEU A 261 -8.28 5.95 -20.18
C LEU A 261 -8.84 4.95 -21.19
N ASP A 262 -8.42 5.04 -22.45
CA ASP A 262 -8.81 4.07 -23.48
C ASP A 262 -8.30 2.67 -23.13
N SER A 263 -7.11 2.55 -22.54
CA SER A 263 -6.61 1.25 -22.05
C SER A 263 -7.53 0.60 -21.01
N LEU A 264 -8.19 1.41 -20.18
CA LEU A 264 -9.12 0.95 -19.16
C LEU A 264 -10.52 0.69 -19.75
N ILE A 265 -11.09 1.67 -20.45
CA ILE A 265 -12.52 1.64 -20.81
C ILE A 265 -12.75 0.89 -22.13
N ASN A 266 -11.85 1.06 -23.10
CA ASN A 266 -12.06 0.67 -24.48
C ASN A 266 -11.23 -0.54 -24.91
N PHE A 267 -10.07 -0.75 -24.32
CA PHE A 267 -9.13 -1.81 -24.71
C PHE A 267 -9.02 -2.95 -23.70
N GLY A 268 -10.05 -3.10 -22.86
CA GLY A 268 -10.30 -4.32 -22.10
C GLY A 268 -9.71 -4.37 -20.70
N ASP A 269 -9.05 -3.31 -20.21
CA ASP A 269 -8.47 -3.21 -18.86
C ASP A 269 -7.80 -4.53 -18.44
N HIS A 270 -6.68 -4.85 -19.09
CA HIS A 270 -6.06 -6.17 -18.97
C HIS A 270 -5.78 -6.60 -17.53
N TYR A 271 -5.55 -5.64 -16.64
CA TYR A 271 -5.25 -5.87 -15.23
C TYR A 271 -6.45 -5.66 -14.29
N GLN A 272 -7.67 -5.60 -14.85
CA GLN A 272 -8.95 -5.53 -14.15
C GLN A 272 -8.97 -4.49 -13.01
N VAL A 273 -8.38 -3.31 -13.28
CA VAL A 273 -8.40 -2.15 -12.37
C VAL A 273 -9.84 -1.73 -12.07
N LEU A 274 -10.70 -1.67 -13.09
CA LEU A 274 -12.09 -1.23 -12.94
C LEU A 274 -12.95 -2.28 -12.24
N ALA A 275 -12.61 -3.57 -12.39
CA ALA A 275 -13.35 -4.65 -11.72
C ALA A 275 -13.16 -4.64 -10.20
N ASP A 276 -11.95 -4.37 -9.73
CA ASP A 276 -11.62 -4.34 -8.30
C ASP A 276 -11.79 -2.94 -7.67
N TYR A 277 -12.03 -1.90 -8.46
CA TYR A 277 -12.07 -0.52 -7.98
C TYR A 277 -13.05 -0.32 -6.80
N ARG A 278 -14.30 -0.78 -6.93
CA ARG A 278 -15.32 -0.58 -5.89
C ARG A 278 -14.94 -1.30 -4.60
N SER A 279 -14.56 -2.58 -4.68
CA SER A 279 -14.17 -3.35 -3.50
C SER A 279 -12.90 -2.78 -2.84
N TYR A 280 -11.99 -2.19 -3.61
CA TYR A 280 -10.83 -1.47 -3.07
C TYR A 280 -11.24 -0.21 -2.32
N VAL A 281 -12.11 0.63 -2.89
CA VAL A 281 -12.62 1.86 -2.23
C VAL A 281 -13.34 1.51 -0.93
N ASP A 282 -14.23 0.52 -0.96
CA ASP A 282 -14.98 0.10 0.23
C ASP A 282 -14.05 -0.48 1.32
N CYS A 283 -12.95 -1.14 0.91
CA CYS A 283 -11.95 -1.64 1.84
C CYS A 283 -11.11 -0.50 2.45
N GLN A 284 -10.80 0.53 1.67
CA GLN A 284 -10.16 1.75 2.17
C GLN A 284 -11.03 2.51 3.18
N ASP A 285 -12.35 2.46 3.04
CA ASP A 285 -13.28 3.03 4.03
C ASP A 285 -13.21 2.26 5.37
N LYS A 286 -13.06 0.94 5.34
CA LYS A 286 -12.81 0.12 6.56
C LYS A 286 -11.47 0.44 7.22
N VAL A 287 -10.44 0.78 6.43
CA VAL A 287 -9.15 1.24 6.95
C VAL A 287 -9.35 2.53 7.75
N ASP A 288 -10.10 3.49 7.21
CA ASP A 288 -10.42 4.75 7.90
C ASP A 288 -11.20 4.50 9.19
N GLU A 289 -12.19 3.60 9.17
CA GLU A 289 -12.95 3.20 10.36
C GLU A 289 -12.02 2.69 11.46
N LEU A 290 -11.17 1.70 11.16
CA LEU A 290 -10.23 1.16 12.13
C LEU A 290 -9.21 2.19 12.63
N TYR A 291 -8.71 3.07 11.75
CA TYR A 291 -7.67 4.03 12.14
C TYR A 291 -8.16 5.07 13.18
N ARG A 292 -9.49 5.26 13.30
CA ARG A 292 -10.09 6.06 14.39
C ARG A 292 -9.97 5.41 15.76
N HIS A 293 -9.65 4.12 15.82
CA HIS A 293 -9.46 3.32 17.03
C HIS A 293 -7.97 3.01 17.23
N PRO A 294 -7.15 3.97 17.71
CA PRO A 294 -5.70 3.86 17.70
C PRO A 294 -5.13 2.73 18.57
N GLU A 295 -5.86 2.31 19.62
CA GLU A 295 -5.47 1.15 20.43
C GLU A 295 -5.67 -0.15 19.67
N GLU A 296 -6.81 -0.30 19.00
CA GLU A 296 -7.11 -1.47 18.16
C GLU A 296 -6.16 -1.56 16.97
N TRP A 297 -5.91 -0.45 16.27
CA TRP A 297 -4.92 -0.38 15.20
C TRP A 297 -3.54 -0.86 15.66
N ALA A 298 -3.08 -0.37 16.81
CA ALA A 298 -1.79 -0.73 17.37
C ALA A 298 -1.73 -2.20 17.81
N ASN A 299 -2.82 -2.77 18.31
CA ASN A 299 -2.91 -4.20 18.61
C ASN A 299 -2.77 -5.03 17.32
N LYS A 300 -3.53 -4.71 16.26
CA LYS A 300 -3.42 -5.42 14.98
C LYS A 300 -2.03 -5.29 14.36
N ALA A 301 -1.39 -4.13 14.49
CA ALA A 301 -0.01 -3.92 14.06
C ALA A 301 0.98 -4.79 14.86
N MET A 302 0.76 -4.94 16.17
CA MET A 302 1.56 -5.81 17.03
C MET A 302 1.39 -7.29 16.68
N LEU A 303 0.16 -7.74 16.39
CA LEU A 303 -0.11 -9.10 15.90
C LEU A 303 0.60 -9.37 14.58
N ASN A 304 0.63 -8.39 13.67
CA ASN A 304 1.44 -8.48 12.46
C ASN A 304 2.91 -8.71 12.84
N ILE A 305 3.53 -7.81 13.62
CA ILE A 305 4.95 -7.96 14.03
C ILE A 305 5.22 -9.34 14.65
N ALA A 306 4.39 -9.78 15.61
CA ALA A 306 4.58 -11.02 16.35
C ALA A 306 4.51 -12.27 15.46
N ASN A 307 3.72 -12.23 14.38
CA ASN A 307 3.47 -13.38 13.52
C ASN A 307 4.31 -13.42 12.24
N MET A 308 5.25 -12.48 12.06
CA MET A 308 6.09 -12.43 10.85
C MET A 308 7.36 -13.27 10.90
N GLY A 309 7.59 -14.04 11.98
CA GLY A 309 8.78 -14.89 12.15
C GLY A 309 9.01 -15.88 11.02
N TYR A 310 7.93 -16.46 10.47
CA TYR A 310 7.98 -17.41 9.35
C TYR A 310 8.66 -16.84 8.10
N PHE A 311 8.59 -15.52 7.89
CA PHE A 311 9.09 -14.84 6.71
C PHE A 311 10.56 -14.41 6.82
N SER A 312 11.29 -14.89 7.82
CA SER A 312 12.74 -14.71 7.87
C SER A 312 13.42 -15.42 6.70
N SER A 313 14.37 -14.74 6.07
CA SER A 313 15.23 -15.36 5.06
C SER A 313 16.07 -16.50 5.62
N ASP A 314 16.36 -16.52 6.93
CA ASP A 314 17.11 -17.61 7.56
C ASP A 314 16.38 -18.94 7.43
N ARG A 315 15.04 -18.91 7.53
CA ARG A 315 14.19 -20.08 7.30
C ARG A 315 14.27 -20.54 5.85
N THR A 316 14.15 -19.62 4.89
CA THR A 316 14.30 -19.93 3.46
C THR A 316 15.68 -20.52 3.15
N ILE A 317 16.75 -19.93 3.65
CA ILE A 317 18.12 -20.44 3.45
C ILE A 317 18.28 -21.83 4.04
N LYS A 318 17.71 -22.08 5.22
CA LYS A 318 17.71 -23.41 5.84
C LYS A 318 16.97 -24.44 4.99
N GLU A 319 15.78 -24.12 4.49
CA GLU A 319 15.03 -25.02 3.59
C GLU A 319 15.80 -25.32 2.30
N TYR A 320 16.48 -24.32 1.71
CA TYR A 320 17.35 -24.54 0.56
C TYR A 320 18.56 -25.41 0.90
N ALA A 321 19.20 -25.19 2.05
CA ALA A 321 20.32 -25.99 2.52
C ALA A 321 19.92 -27.47 2.71
N ASP A 322 18.77 -27.71 3.34
CA ASP A 322 18.30 -29.05 3.67
C ASP A 322 17.77 -29.80 2.44
N HIS A 323 16.97 -29.13 1.59
CA HIS A 323 16.18 -29.79 0.54
C HIS A 323 16.76 -29.71 -0.87
N ILE A 324 17.64 -28.74 -1.16
CA ILE A 324 18.16 -28.50 -2.51
C ILE A 324 19.68 -28.63 -2.55
N TRP A 325 20.39 -27.91 -1.68
CA TRP A 325 21.85 -27.89 -1.69
C TRP A 325 22.46 -29.08 -0.95
N HIS A 326 21.74 -29.66 0.01
CA HIS A 326 22.17 -30.74 0.89
C HIS A 326 23.51 -30.42 1.57
N ILE A 327 23.59 -29.25 2.20
CA ILE A 327 24.78 -28.77 2.91
C ILE A 327 24.53 -28.61 4.40
N ASP A 328 25.54 -28.92 5.21
CA ASP A 328 25.53 -28.73 6.65
C ASP A 328 26.26 -27.44 7.07
N PRO A 329 25.86 -26.79 8.19
CA PRO A 329 26.58 -25.64 8.72
C PRO A 329 27.99 -26.04 9.18
N VAL A 330 28.99 -25.30 8.71
CA VAL A 330 30.37 -25.44 9.16
C VAL A 330 30.65 -24.41 10.25
N ARG A 331 31.01 -24.88 11.45
CA ARG A 331 31.57 -23.98 12.48
C ARG A 331 33.01 -23.65 12.12
N LEU A 332 33.27 -22.38 11.82
CA LEU A 332 34.60 -21.83 11.56
C LEU A 332 35.36 -21.54 12.85
#